data_AF-A0A3B3YER8-F1
#
_entry.id   AF-A0A3B3YER8-F1
#
_cell.length_a   1.000
_cell.length_b   1.000
_cell.length_c   1.000
_cell.angle_alpha   90.00
_cell.angle_beta   90.00
_cell.angle_gamma   90.00
#
_symmetry.space_group_name_H-M   'P 1'
#
loop_
_entity.id
_entity.type
_entity.pdbx_description
1 polymer ?
#
loop_
_entity_poly.entity_id
_entity_poly.type
_entity_poly.pdbx_seq_one_letter_code
_entity_poly.pdbx_strand_id
1 'polypeptide(L)'
;MVKAVLSAVLVLAIISSTIAKYIPKTGKRIPQTLSRGWGDQLIWAQTYEEALYWSRSRNKPLMVIFHLEDCPHSQALKKVFSENNEIQKTLDEDFIVLNLMYETTDKHLSPDGQYVPRILFVDPSMTVRADINGRYSNRMYAYETGDISLLISNMQTAKKLLKAEL
;
A
#
# COMPACT_ATOMS: atom_id res chain seq x y z
N MET A 1 -55.03 -23.23 -15.08
CA MET A 1 -54.24 -22.39 -15.99
C MET A 1 -53.53 -21.29 -15.21
N VAL A 2 -52.27 -21.55 -14.87
CA VAL A 2 -51.13 -20.62 -14.81
C VAL A 2 -51.41 -19.23 -14.17
N LYS A 3 -51.30 -19.01 -12.85
CA LYS A 3 -50.05 -18.81 -12.07
C LYS A 3 -48.85 -18.26 -12.86
N ALA A 4 -49.03 -17.21 -13.66
CA ALA A 4 -47.92 -16.51 -14.30
C ALA A 4 -48.21 -15.03 -14.51
N VAL A 5 -48.30 -14.23 -13.45
CA VAL A 5 -48.15 -12.77 -13.58
C VAL A 5 -47.36 -12.14 -12.41
N LEU A 6 -47.26 -12.78 -11.24
CA LEU A 6 -46.52 -12.19 -10.10
C LEU A 6 -45.01 -12.48 -10.05
N SER A 7 -44.41 -13.01 -11.12
CA SER A 7 -43.01 -13.44 -11.11
C SER A 7 -42.04 -12.50 -11.85
N ALA A 8 -42.49 -11.33 -12.31
CA ALA A 8 -41.70 -10.52 -13.27
C ALA A 8 -41.20 -9.15 -12.76
N VAL A 9 -41.40 -8.78 -11.48
CA VAL A 9 -40.96 -7.45 -10.97
C VAL A 9 -39.97 -7.53 -9.80
N LEU A 10 -39.66 -8.72 -9.27
CA LEU A 10 -38.77 -8.86 -8.11
C LEU A 10 -37.33 -9.31 -8.44
N VAL A 11 -36.86 -9.09 -9.68
CA VAL A 11 -35.46 -9.38 -10.08
C VAL A 11 -34.89 -8.23 -10.88
N LEU A 12 -34.91 -7.03 -10.31
CA LEU A 12 -34.11 -5.88 -10.73
C LEU A 12 -33.33 -5.32 -9.54
N ALA A 13 -32.81 -6.19 -8.68
CA ALA A 13 -31.67 -5.84 -7.84
C ALA A 13 -30.39 -6.17 -8.61
N ILE A 14 -30.17 -5.47 -9.74
CA ILE A 14 -28.87 -5.48 -10.38
C ILE A 14 -27.94 -4.76 -9.41
N ILE A 15 -27.07 -5.56 -8.84
CA ILE A 15 -26.01 -5.26 -7.90
C ILE A 15 -25.24 -4.06 -8.46
N SER A 16 -25.59 -2.86 -8.01
CA SER A 16 -24.69 -1.72 -8.16
C SER A 16 -23.49 -2.09 -7.31
N SER A 17 -22.43 -2.58 -7.95
CA SER A 17 -21.11 -2.68 -7.37
C SER A 17 -20.63 -1.25 -7.15
N THR A 18 -21.20 -0.58 -6.16
CA THR A 18 -20.53 0.53 -5.52
C THR A 18 -19.24 -0.08 -5.02
N ILE A 19 -18.12 0.37 -5.59
CA ILE A 19 -16.80 0.10 -5.06
C ILE A 19 -16.81 0.73 -3.67
N ALA A 20 -17.25 -0.05 -2.68
CA ALA A 20 -17.35 0.39 -1.32
C ALA A 20 -15.92 0.64 -0.88
N LYS A 21 -15.55 1.91 -0.70
CA LYS A 21 -14.23 2.29 -0.18
C LYS A 21 -13.98 1.52 1.11
N TYR A 22 -12.78 0.95 1.26
CA TYR A 22 -12.40 0.24 2.47
C TYR A 22 -12.64 1.12 3.72
N ILE A 23 -13.35 0.56 4.70
CA ILE A 23 -13.59 1.19 6.00
C ILE A 23 -12.68 0.48 7.01
N PRO A 24 -11.79 1.22 7.72
CA PRO A 24 -10.92 0.62 8.74
C PRO A 24 -11.70 -0.10 9.82
N LYS A 25 -11.09 -1.14 10.39
CA LYS A 25 -11.68 -1.92 11.49
C LYS A 25 -11.92 -1.07 12.75
N THR A 26 -11.16 0.01 12.94
CA THR A 26 -11.29 0.91 14.10
C THR A 26 -11.86 2.27 13.69
N GLY A 27 -13.09 2.30 13.17
CA GLY A 27 -13.87 3.53 12.95
C GLY A 27 -13.23 4.60 12.03
N LYS A 28 -13.90 5.76 11.90
CA LYS A 28 -13.32 6.93 11.23
C LYS A 28 -12.17 7.49 12.07
N ARG A 29 -10.94 7.22 11.66
CA ARG A 29 -9.74 7.88 12.21
C ARG A 29 -9.68 9.32 11.68
N ILE A 30 -9.21 10.25 12.51
CA ILE A 30 -9.03 11.66 12.10
C ILE A 30 -8.08 11.67 10.90
N PRO A 31 -8.43 12.32 9.77
CA PRO A 31 -7.55 12.40 8.61
C PRO A 31 -6.20 12.95 9.06
N GLN A 32 -5.16 12.13 8.98
CA GLN A 32 -3.81 12.62 9.19
C GLN A 32 -3.36 13.29 7.90
N THR A 33 -2.93 14.55 7.99
CA THR A 33 -2.31 15.27 6.86
C THR A 33 -1.08 14.55 6.31
N LEU A 34 -0.54 13.58 7.07
CA LEU A 34 0.57 12.72 6.70
C LEU A 34 0.25 11.74 5.57
N SER A 35 -1.02 11.41 5.28
CA SER A 35 -1.35 10.45 4.22
C SER A 35 -0.97 10.93 2.82
N ARG A 36 -1.04 12.26 2.60
CA ARG A 36 -0.83 12.92 1.29
C ARG A 36 -1.68 12.32 0.15
N GLY A 37 -2.80 11.68 0.49
CA GLY A 37 -3.72 11.02 -0.45
C GLY A 37 -3.37 9.55 -0.79
N TRP A 38 -2.39 8.93 -0.12
CA TRP A 38 -2.08 7.50 -0.31
C TRP A 38 -3.02 6.54 0.46
N GLY A 39 -3.82 7.07 1.38
CA GLY A 39 -4.72 6.29 2.23
C GLY A 39 -5.03 7.04 3.52
N ASP A 40 -6.02 7.92 3.47
CA ASP A 40 -6.37 8.84 4.58
C ASP A 40 -6.88 8.12 5.82
N GLN A 41 -7.31 6.87 5.65
CA GLN A 41 -7.83 6.02 6.70
C GLN A 41 -6.74 5.21 7.44
N LEU A 42 -5.50 5.21 6.93
CA LEU A 42 -4.36 4.52 7.51
C LEU A 42 -3.68 5.37 8.61
N ILE A 43 -2.93 4.71 9.50
CA ILE A 43 -2.07 5.39 10.47
C ILE A 43 -0.66 5.46 9.88
N TRP A 44 -0.22 6.68 9.54
CA TRP A 44 1.08 6.93 8.93
C TRP A 44 2.11 7.27 10.00
N ALA A 45 3.29 6.65 9.92
CA ALA A 45 4.45 7.11 10.67
C ALA A 45 4.93 8.46 10.12
N GLN A 46 5.48 9.30 10.98
CA GLN A 46 5.97 10.63 10.60
C GLN A 46 7.43 10.59 10.14
N THR A 47 8.27 9.76 10.78
CA THR A 47 9.70 9.62 10.44
C THR A 47 10.08 8.16 10.20
N TYR A 48 11.25 7.96 9.60
CA TYR A 48 11.76 6.61 9.33
C TYR A 48 12.10 5.86 10.62
N GLU A 49 12.65 6.54 11.62
CA GLU A 49 13.00 5.98 12.92
C GLU A 49 11.75 5.53 13.68
N GLU A 50 10.69 6.34 13.67
CA GLU A 50 9.40 5.97 14.25
C GLU A 50 8.81 4.75 13.54
N ALA A 51 8.87 4.73 12.20
CA ALA A 51 8.36 3.63 11.40
C ALA A 51 9.11 2.31 11.68
N LEU A 52 10.44 2.37 11.79
CA LEU A 52 11.28 1.23 12.18
C LEU A 52 10.97 0.76 13.60
N TYR A 53 10.81 1.69 14.54
CA TYR A 53 10.43 1.36 15.92
C TYR A 53 9.06 0.66 15.97
N TRP A 54 8.06 1.15 15.24
CA TRP A 54 6.75 0.49 15.14
C TRP A 54 6.83 -0.87 14.44
N SER A 55 7.63 -0.98 13.39
CA SER A 55 7.81 -2.24 12.64
C SER A 55 8.34 -3.35 13.55
N ARG A 56 9.41 -3.04 14.30
CA ARG A 56 10.00 -3.97 15.27
C ARG A 56 9.07 -4.26 16.44
N SER A 57 8.46 -3.25 17.06
CA SER A 57 7.62 -3.42 18.26
C SER A 57 6.31 -4.15 17.98
N ARG A 58 5.72 -3.96 16.80
CA ARG A 58 4.47 -4.62 16.38
C ARG A 58 4.71 -5.88 15.54
N ASN A 59 5.97 -6.21 15.25
CA ASN A 59 6.37 -7.31 14.39
C ASN A 59 5.66 -7.31 13.03
N LYS A 60 5.65 -6.15 12.36
CA LYS A 60 5.00 -5.93 11.05
C LYS A 60 6.01 -5.37 10.05
N PRO A 61 6.02 -5.83 8.80
CA PRO A 61 6.85 -5.21 7.77
C PRO A 61 6.48 -3.73 7.58
N LEU A 62 7.47 -2.93 7.25
CA LEU A 62 7.31 -1.52 6.92
C LEU A 62 7.30 -1.35 5.40
N MET A 63 6.30 -0.64 4.89
CA MET A 63 6.25 -0.15 3.52
C MET A 63 6.65 1.33 3.49
N VAL A 64 7.71 1.66 2.74
CA VAL A 64 8.21 3.03 2.55
C VAL A 64 7.91 3.47 1.13
N ILE A 65 7.22 4.61 0.99
CA ILE A 65 6.85 5.20 -0.29
C ILE A 65 7.58 6.53 -0.48
N PHE A 66 8.51 6.60 -1.43
CA PHE A 66 9.08 7.87 -1.89
C PHE A 66 8.26 8.41 -3.06
N HIS A 67 7.82 9.65 -2.95
CA HIS A 67 6.99 10.30 -3.97
C HIS A 67 7.22 11.81 -4.01
N LEU A 68 6.73 12.47 -5.06
CA LEU A 68 6.65 13.94 -5.11
C LEU A 68 5.23 14.35 -5.48
N GLU A 69 4.77 15.48 -4.93
CA GLU A 69 3.46 16.03 -5.26
C GLU A 69 3.37 16.44 -6.73
N ASP A 70 4.42 17.06 -7.27
CA ASP A 70 4.50 17.54 -8.65
C ASP A 70 5.10 16.51 -9.62
N CYS A 71 4.87 15.21 -9.37
CA CYS A 71 5.30 14.13 -10.27
C CYS A 71 4.09 13.39 -10.86
N PRO A 72 3.87 13.42 -12.19
CA PRO A 72 2.75 12.74 -12.83
C PRO A 72 2.67 11.23 -12.54
N HIS A 73 3.82 10.54 -12.51
CA HIS A 73 3.88 9.11 -12.19
C HIS A 73 3.47 8.82 -10.74
N SER A 74 3.89 9.68 -9.80
CA SER A 74 3.52 9.56 -8.39
C SER A 74 2.02 9.81 -8.20
N GLN A 75 1.46 10.84 -8.85
CA GLN A 75 0.03 11.15 -8.79
C GLN A 75 -0.83 10.01 -9.37
N ALA A 76 -0.43 9.46 -10.52
CA ALA A 76 -1.15 8.37 -11.17
C ALA A 76 -1.16 7.10 -10.30
N LEU A 77 0.00 6.70 -9.76
CA LEU A 77 0.09 5.54 -8.87
C LEU A 77 -0.70 5.75 -7.58
N LYS A 78 -0.58 6.93 -6.96
CA LYS A 78 -1.30 7.29 -5.73
C LYS A 78 -2.81 7.13 -5.88
N LYS A 79 -3.38 7.55 -7.02
CA LYS A 79 -4.81 7.42 -7.29
C LYS A 79 -5.24 5.95 -7.26
N VAL A 80 -4.62 5.09 -8.07
CA VAL A 80 -5.02 3.67 -8.13
C VAL A 80 -4.71 2.93 -6.83
N PHE A 81 -3.66 3.34 -6.10
CA PHE A 81 -3.26 2.77 -4.82
C PHE A 81 -4.29 3.08 -3.71
N SER A 82 -4.73 4.33 -3.62
CA SER A 82 -5.71 4.78 -2.61
C SER A 82 -7.11 4.24 -2.86
N GLU A 83 -7.47 4.03 -4.13
CA GLU A 83 -8.76 3.47 -4.54
C GLU A 83 -8.83 1.93 -4.44
N ASN A 84 -7.68 1.25 -4.32
CA ASN A 84 -7.64 -0.21 -4.25
C ASN A 84 -7.88 -0.74 -2.82
N ASN A 85 -9.05 -1.35 -2.62
CA ASN A 85 -9.46 -1.87 -1.31
C ASN A 85 -8.54 -2.96 -0.74
N GLU A 86 -7.97 -3.81 -1.60
CA GLU A 86 -7.10 -4.90 -1.15
C GLU A 86 -5.78 -4.35 -0.60
N ILE A 87 -5.18 -3.37 -1.29
CA ILE A 87 -4.00 -2.65 -0.82
C ILE A 87 -4.34 -1.97 0.51
N GLN A 88 -5.38 -1.13 0.55
CA GLN A 88 -5.73 -0.37 1.75
C GLN A 88 -6.00 -1.26 2.96
N LYS A 89 -6.71 -2.38 2.76
CA LYS A 89 -6.97 -3.38 3.81
C LYS A 89 -5.68 -4.04 4.29
N THR A 90 -4.84 -4.49 3.35
CA THR A 90 -3.58 -5.16 3.70
C THR A 90 -2.65 -4.22 4.46
N LEU A 91 -2.63 -2.93 4.11
CA LEU A 91 -1.81 -1.94 4.82
C LEU A 91 -2.31 -1.68 6.25
N ASP A 92 -3.62 -1.50 6.44
CA ASP A 92 -4.19 -1.27 7.78
C ASP A 92 -3.95 -2.48 8.71
N GLU A 93 -4.07 -3.69 8.15
CA GLU A 93 -4.02 -4.92 8.94
C GLU A 93 -2.59 -5.42 9.17
N ASP A 94 -1.71 -5.36 8.17
CA ASP A 94 -0.46 -6.12 8.16
C ASP A 94 0.82 -5.27 8.11
N PHE A 95 0.75 -3.97 7.81
CA PHE A 95 1.94 -3.14 7.61
C PHE A 95 2.06 -1.96 8.59
N ILE A 96 3.29 -1.50 8.75
CA ILE A 96 3.58 -0.11 9.09
C ILE A 96 3.75 0.65 7.78
N VAL A 97 3.23 1.87 7.70
CA VAL A 97 3.30 2.68 6.48
C VAL A 97 3.97 4.02 6.73
N LEU A 98 4.84 4.39 5.80
CA LEU A 98 5.56 5.66 5.77
C LEU A 98 5.58 6.17 4.33
N ASN A 99 5.33 7.47 4.15
CA ASN A 99 5.58 8.12 2.87
C ASN A 99 6.45 9.36 3.07
N LEU A 100 7.42 9.53 2.18
CA LEU A 100 8.44 10.57 2.23
C LEU A 100 8.51 11.29 0.88
N MET A 101 8.73 12.60 0.94
CA MET A 101 8.99 13.44 -0.25
C MET A 101 10.44 13.90 -0.34
N TYR A 102 11.28 13.39 0.55
CA TYR A 102 12.69 13.65 0.63
C TYR A 102 13.42 12.32 0.90
N GLU A 103 14.69 12.28 0.52
CA GLU A 103 15.53 11.09 0.70
C GLU A 103 16.02 10.99 2.15
N THR A 104 16.19 9.76 2.63
CA THR A 104 16.74 9.48 3.95
C THR A 104 18.26 9.44 3.91
N THR A 105 18.89 9.44 5.09
CA THR A 105 20.34 9.19 5.21
C THR A 105 20.72 7.73 4.93
N ASP A 106 19.77 6.81 5.02
CA ASP A 106 19.99 5.39 4.73
C ASP A 106 20.09 5.13 3.21
N LYS A 107 21.28 4.71 2.78
CA LYS A 107 21.57 4.38 1.38
C LYS A 107 20.89 3.10 0.92
N HIS A 108 20.51 2.21 1.84
CA HIS A 108 19.79 0.97 1.51
C HIS A 108 18.37 1.22 0.99
N LEU A 109 17.81 2.44 1.16
CA LEU A 109 16.53 2.86 0.59
C LEU A 109 16.62 3.45 -0.83
N SER A 110 17.82 3.50 -1.42
CA SER A 110 18.06 3.96 -2.80
C SER A 110 19.13 3.13 -3.53
N PRO A 111 19.08 1.78 -3.50
CA PRO A 111 20.16 0.93 -4.00
C PRO A 111 20.35 1.03 -5.52
N ASP A 112 19.34 1.45 -6.27
CA ASP A 112 19.35 1.65 -7.73
C ASP A 112 19.03 3.11 -8.13
N GLY A 113 19.14 4.05 -7.19
CA GLY A 113 18.97 5.49 -7.43
C GLY A 113 17.77 6.12 -6.71
N GLN A 114 17.62 7.43 -6.93
CA GLN A 114 16.68 8.30 -6.22
C GLN A 114 15.52 8.77 -7.13
N TYR A 115 14.88 7.84 -7.85
CA TYR A 115 13.71 8.15 -8.68
C TYR A 115 12.41 8.04 -7.87
N VAL A 116 11.33 8.64 -8.38
CA VAL A 116 9.97 8.54 -7.79
C VAL A 116 8.91 8.20 -8.86
N PRO A 117 7.82 7.51 -8.51
CA PRO A 117 7.56 6.89 -7.21
C PRO A 117 8.42 5.65 -6.98
N ARG A 118 8.79 5.40 -5.73
CA ARG A 118 9.61 4.25 -5.32
C ARG A 118 9.03 3.62 -4.06
N ILE A 119 8.79 2.32 -4.09
CA ILE A 119 8.21 1.56 -2.98
C ILE A 119 9.17 0.48 -2.54
N LEU A 120 9.61 0.57 -1.28
CA LEU A 120 10.46 -0.43 -0.64
C LEU A 120 9.76 -1.08 0.54
N PHE A 121 10.17 -2.30 0.85
CA PHE A 121 9.74 -3.04 2.02
C PHE A 121 10.92 -3.23 2.97
N VAL A 122 10.67 -3.08 4.27
CA VAL A 122 11.65 -3.30 5.33
C VAL A 122 11.08 -4.33 6.29
N ASP A 123 11.86 -5.37 6.57
CA ASP A 123 11.51 -6.42 7.51
C ASP A 123 11.66 -5.92 8.97
N PRO A 124 10.89 -6.43 9.96
CA PRO A 124 11.05 -6.08 11.38
C PRO A 124 12.46 -6.29 11.95
N SER A 125 13.30 -7.10 11.30
CA SER A 125 14.74 -7.22 11.56
C SER A 125 15.56 -5.98 11.18
N MET A 126 14.92 -4.91 10.68
CA MET A 126 15.53 -3.69 10.13
C MET A 126 16.27 -3.93 8.80
N THR A 127 15.99 -5.04 8.12
CA THR A 127 16.59 -5.38 6.83
C THR A 127 15.71 -4.88 5.69
N VAL A 128 16.27 -4.08 4.78
CA VAL A 128 15.59 -3.72 3.53
C VAL A 128 15.47 -4.96 2.64
N ARG A 129 14.25 -5.27 2.18
CA ARG A 129 13.93 -6.41 1.32
C ARG A 129 14.27 -6.13 -0.13
N ALA A 130 15.57 -6.05 -0.43
CA ALA A 130 16.10 -5.81 -1.77
C ALA A 130 15.80 -6.96 -2.76
N ASP A 131 15.30 -8.10 -2.27
CA ASP A 131 14.82 -9.23 -3.07
C ASP A 131 13.44 -8.99 -3.69
N ILE A 132 12.67 -8.01 -3.19
CA ILE A 132 11.31 -7.71 -3.65
C ILE A 132 11.35 -6.57 -4.67
N ASN A 133 11.38 -6.94 -5.95
CA ASN A 133 11.49 -6.00 -7.06
C ASN A 133 10.20 -5.92 -7.89
N GLY A 134 9.98 -4.75 -8.50
CA GLY A 134 9.00 -4.48 -9.54
C GLY A 134 9.44 -4.98 -10.92
N ARG A 135 8.78 -4.49 -11.96
CA ARG A 135 8.95 -4.98 -13.33
C ARG A 135 10.21 -4.44 -14.03
N TYR A 136 10.66 -3.25 -13.68
CA TYR A 136 11.63 -2.49 -14.46
C TYR A 136 13.07 -2.74 -13.96
N SER A 137 13.92 -3.35 -14.78
CA SER A 137 15.29 -3.69 -14.37
C SER A 137 16.18 -2.47 -14.08
N ASN A 138 15.88 -1.33 -14.71
CA ASN A 138 16.58 -0.06 -14.49
C ASN A 138 15.97 0.79 -13.36
N ARG A 139 14.82 0.36 -12.82
CA ARG A 139 14.07 1.01 -11.73
C ARG A 139 13.34 -0.07 -10.92
N MET A 140 14.12 -0.86 -10.18
CA MET A 140 13.69 -2.11 -9.54
C MET A 140 12.57 -1.91 -8.51
N TYR A 141 12.37 -0.71 -7.97
CA TYR A 141 11.35 -0.42 -6.96
C TYR A 141 10.28 0.56 -7.47
N ALA A 142 10.25 0.82 -8.78
CA ALA A 142 9.18 1.56 -9.42
C ALA A 142 7.98 0.66 -9.73
N TYR A 143 6.79 1.24 -9.60
CA TYR A 143 5.52 0.62 -9.97
C TYR A 143 4.71 1.62 -10.78
N GLU A 144 4.14 1.19 -11.89
CA GLU A 144 3.18 1.99 -12.65
C GLU A 144 1.74 1.56 -12.32
N THR A 145 0.76 2.28 -12.86
CA THR A 145 -0.66 1.99 -12.61
C THR A 145 -1.06 0.58 -13.07
N GLY A 146 -0.40 0.04 -14.10
CA GLY A 146 -0.58 -1.33 -14.59
C GLY A 146 0.06 -2.42 -13.72
N ASP A 147 0.90 -2.05 -12.75
CA ASP A 147 1.66 -2.99 -11.92
C ASP A 147 0.99 -3.27 -10.56
N ILE A 148 -0.25 -2.82 -10.35
CA ILE A 148 -0.95 -2.96 -9.05
C ILE A 148 -1.06 -4.42 -8.60
N SER A 149 -1.35 -5.35 -9.50
CA SER A 149 -1.38 -6.78 -9.17
C SER A 149 -0.01 -7.31 -8.74
N LEU A 150 1.07 -6.81 -9.35
CA LEU A 150 2.43 -7.16 -8.95
C LEU A 150 2.77 -6.56 -7.58
N LEU A 151 2.38 -5.30 -7.34
CA LEU A 151 2.56 -4.66 -6.03
C LEU A 151 1.86 -5.46 -4.92
N ILE A 152 0.62 -5.91 -5.14
CA ILE A 152 -0.11 -6.76 -4.20
C ILE A 152 0.65 -8.07 -3.94
N SER A 153 1.16 -8.75 -4.98
CA SER A 153 1.98 -9.96 -4.85
C SER A 153 3.26 -9.70 -4.03
N ASN A 154 3.91 -8.56 -4.27
CA ASN A 154 5.09 -8.12 -3.55
C ASN A 154 4.78 -7.81 -2.07
N MET A 155 3.63 -7.22 -1.77
CA MET A 155 3.15 -7.05 -0.40
C MET A 155 2.92 -8.41 0.28
N GLN A 156 2.34 -9.41 -0.39
CA GLN A 156 2.20 -10.76 0.18
C GLN A 156 3.55 -11.43 0.43
N THR A 157 4.56 -11.13 -0.40
CA THR A 157 5.93 -11.62 -0.19
C THR A 157 6.60 -10.92 0.99
N ALA A 158 6.42 -9.60 1.14
CA ALA A 158 6.96 -8.83 2.27
C ALA A 158 6.34 -9.23 3.62
N LYS A 159 5.09 -9.71 3.63
CA LYS A 159 4.45 -10.28 4.83
C LYS A 159 5.12 -11.56 5.33
N LYS A 160 5.83 -12.28 4.46
CA LYS A 160 6.64 -13.42 4.86
C LYS A 160 7.95 -12.88 5.42
N LEU A 161 7.97 -12.72 6.74
CA LEU A 161 9.12 -12.19 7.48
C LEU A 161 10.36 -13.05 7.25
N LEU A 162 11.52 -12.41 7.28
CA LEU A 162 12.80 -13.11 7.23
C LEU A 162 12.91 -14.02 8.47
N LYS A 163 13.45 -15.22 8.26
CA LYS A 163 13.75 -16.11 9.38
C LYS A 163 14.87 -15.48 10.18
N ALA A 164 14.72 -15.45 11.51
CA ALA A 164 15.87 -15.21 12.37
C ALA A 164 16.87 -16.34 12.08
N GLU A 165 18.05 -15.99 11.59
CA GLU A 165 19.17 -16.92 11.60
C GLU A 165 19.47 -17.19 13.08
N LEU A 166 19.20 -18.44 13.51
CA LEU A 166 19.48 -18.96 14.84
C LEU A 166 20.89 -19.58 14.85
#